data_AF-A0A9W9QM86-F1
#
_entry.id   AF-A0A9W9QM86-F1
#
_cell.length_a   1.000
_cell.length_b   1.000
_cell.length_c   1.000
_cell.angle_alpha   90.00
_cell.angle_beta   90.00
_cell.angle_gamma   90.00
#
_symmetry.space_group_name_H-M   'P 1'
#
loop_
_entity.id
_entity.type
_entity.pdbx_description
1 polymer ?
#
loop_
_entity_poly.entity_id
_entity_poly.type
_entity_poly.pdbx_seq_one_letter_code
_entity_poly.pdbx_strand_id
1 'polypeptide(L)'
;MDPPPNLPDRVKEVFRQQPQFLRFSKAYRAYVALYCAGELKLPQYVEENGEVNVWPGELWCRRKGCLNGDVSKPAGTRNLRKHLKKHGLNVRMEKAGQLSIAERDKIIRIYKSWTGLE
;
A
#
# COMPACT_ATOMS: atom_id res chain seq x y z
N MET A 1 -13.44 1.78 -12.22
CA MET A 1 -14.04 2.13 -10.93
C MET A 1 -13.38 3.37 -10.38
N ASP A 2 -14.19 4.33 -9.96
CA ASP A 2 -13.71 5.60 -9.44
C ASP A 2 -13.08 5.47 -8.05
N PRO A 3 -12.06 6.30 -7.75
CA PRO A 3 -11.51 6.41 -6.41
C PRO A 3 -12.59 6.91 -5.44
N PRO A 4 -12.47 6.63 -4.13
CA PRO A 4 -13.33 7.25 -3.13
C PRO A 4 -13.37 8.79 -3.28
N PRO A 5 -14.56 9.42 -3.19
CA PRO A 5 -14.75 10.83 -3.56
C PRO A 5 -13.96 11.79 -2.68
N ASN A 6 -13.77 11.43 -1.41
CA ASN A 6 -13.12 12.26 -0.38
C ASN A 6 -11.59 12.19 -0.39
N LEU A 7 -10.98 11.55 -1.37
CA LEU A 7 -9.52 11.48 -1.46
C LEU A 7 -8.92 12.77 -2.06
N PRO A 8 -7.73 13.20 -1.61
CA PRO A 8 -6.95 14.24 -2.29
C PRO A 8 -6.66 13.86 -3.74
N ASP A 9 -6.60 14.83 -4.65
CA ASP A 9 -6.43 14.57 -6.10
C ASP A 9 -5.18 13.76 -6.43
N ARG A 10 -4.08 14.05 -5.74
CA ARG A 10 -2.84 13.28 -5.89
C ARG A 10 -3.00 11.82 -5.47
N VAL A 11 -3.77 11.55 -4.42
CA VAL A 11 -4.09 10.18 -3.99
C VAL A 11 -4.99 9.50 -5.01
N LYS A 12 -5.98 10.22 -5.56
CA LYS A 12 -6.85 9.71 -6.65
C LYS A 12 -6.03 9.32 -7.88
N GLU A 13 -5.05 10.12 -8.28
CA GLU A 13 -4.16 9.82 -9.39
C GLU A 13 -3.38 8.52 -9.15
N VAL A 14 -2.67 8.43 -8.02
CA VAL A 14 -1.88 7.24 -7.70
C VAL A 14 -2.78 6.00 -7.52
N PHE A 15 -3.97 6.16 -6.94
CA PHE A 15 -4.97 5.09 -6.81
C PHE A 15 -5.34 4.51 -8.18
N ARG A 16 -5.60 5.36 -9.19
CA ARG A 16 -5.98 4.91 -10.54
C ARG A 16 -4.90 4.09 -11.23
N GLN A 17 -3.63 4.32 -10.89
CA GLN A 17 -2.48 3.59 -11.42
C GLN A 17 -2.32 2.19 -10.80
N GLN A 18 -3.07 1.86 -9.75
CA GLN A 18 -2.95 0.55 -9.10
C GLN A 18 -3.66 -0.57 -9.86
N PRO A 19 -3.22 -1.83 -9.68
CA PRO A 19 -3.85 -3.00 -10.28
C PRO A 19 -5.36 -2.99 -10.13
N GLN A 20 -6.06 -3.35 -11.21
CA GLN A 20 -7.52 -3.27 -11.26
C GLN A 20 -8.20 -4.06 -10.13
N PHE A 21 -7.72 -5.26 -9.82
CA PHE A 21 -8.30 -6.11 -8.75
C PHE A 21 -8.26 -5.43 -7.37
N LEU A 22 -7.24 -4.61 -7.09
CA LEU A 22 -7.17 -3.83 -5.85
C LEU A 22 -8.19 -2.70 -5.85
N ARG A 23 -8.35 -1.98 -6.97
CA ARG A 23 -9.31 -0.87 -7.07
C ARG A 23 -10.77 -1.30 -6.86
N PHE A 24 -11.08 -2.57 -7.12
CA PHE A 24 -12.39 -3.19 -6.86
C PHE A 24 -12.52 -3.78 -5.44
N SER A 25 -11.42 -3.98 -4.72
CA SER A 25 -11.44 -4.51 -3.36
C SER A 25 -11.95 -3.47 -2.36
N LYS A 26 -13.00 -3.81 -1.61
CA LYS A 26 -13.50 -2.98 -0.49
C LYS A 26 -12.40 -2.69 0.53
N ALA A 27 -11.60 -3.70 0.87
CA ALA A 27 -10.50 -3.58 1.82
C ALA A 27 -9.42 -2.60 1.34
N TYR A 28 -9.04 -2.66 0.06
CA TYR A 28 -8.06 -1.72 -0.48
C TYR A 28 -8.61 -0.29 -0.53
N ARG A 29 -9.87 -0.10 -0.93
CA ARG A 29 -10.53 1.23 -0.93
C ARG A 29 -10.60 1.82 0.48
N ALA A 30 -10.93 1.00 1.48
CA ALA A 30 -10.93 1.39 2.88
C ALA A 30 -9.52 1.75 3.37
N TYR A 31 -8.49 0.98 2.97
CA TYR A 31 -7.10 1.30 3.30
C TYR A 31 -6.73 2.73 2.89
N VAL A 32 -7.04 3.10 1.64
CA VAL A 32 -6.72 4.44 1.13
C VAL A 32 -7.54 5.52 1.83
N ALA A 33 -8.83 5.28 2.05
CA ALA A 33 -9.72 6.25 2.70
C ALA A 33 -9.36 6.48 4.18
N LEU A 34 -9.24 5.40 4.97
CA LEU A 34 -8.93 5.47 6.40
C LEU A 34 -7.52 6.04 6.64
N TYR A 35 -6.55 5.75 5.77
CA TYR A 35 -5.23 6.37 5.88
C TYR A 35 -5.28 7.88 5.63
N CYS A 36 -6.01 8.32 4.60
CA CYS A 36 -6.17 9.75 4.33
C CYS A 36 -6.95 10.48 5.42
N ALA A 37 -7.87 9.81 6.11
CA ALA A 37 -8.59 10.34 7.25
C ALA A 37 -7.76 10.38 8.55
N GLY A 38 -6.56 9.78 8.56
CA GLY A 38 -5.73 9.65 9.76
C GLY A 38 -6.25 8.58 10.75
N GLU A 39 -7.22 7.78 10.34
CA GLU A 39 -7.87 6.74 11.15
C GLU A 39 -7.15 5.40 11.07
N LEU A 40 -6.34 5.19 10.02
CA LEU A 40 -5.57 3.97 9.84
C LEU A 40 -4.15 4.09 10.40
N LYS A 41 -3.86 3.29 11.44
CA LYS A 41 -2.49 3.09 11.92
C LYS A 41 -1.88 1.86 11.25
N LEU A 42 -0.97 2.08 10.31
CA LEU A 42 -0.26 0.99 9.66
C LEU A 42 0.81 0.39 10.61
N PRO A 43 0.99 -0.94 10.61
CA PRO A 43 2.05 -1.58 11.38
C PRO A 43 3.43 -1.20 10.82
N GLN A 44 4.45 -1.20 11.66
CA GLN A 44 5.83 -1.00 11.20
C GLN A 44 6.26 -2.09 10.22
N TYR A 45 7.31 -1.82 9.44
CA TYR A 45 7.93 -2.84 8.61
C TYR A 45 8.50 -3.94 9.50
N VAL A 46 8.17 -5.18 9.19
CA VAL A 46 8.76 -6.38 9.80
C VAL A 46 9.69 -6.98 8.77
N GLU A 47 10.90 -7.32 9.20
CA GLU A 47 11.87 -8.03 8.39
C GLU A 47 11.66 -9.53 8.52
N GLU A 48 11.52 -10.21 7.38
CA GLU A 48 11.46 -11.66 7.28
C GLU A 48 12.65 -12.10 6.41
N ASN A 49 13.56 -12.90 6.99
CA ASN A 49 14.83 -13.30 6.34
C ASN A 49 15.68 -12.11 5.87
N GLY A 50 15.69 -11.01 6.63
CA GLY A 50 16.44 -9.80 6.27
C GLY A 50 15.84 -9.01 5.11
N GLU A 51 14.56 -9.23 4.79
CA GLU A 51 13.83 -8.46 3.79
C GLU A 51 12.52 -7.89 4.35
N VAL A 52 12.16 -6.67 3.96
CA VAL A 52 10.83 -6.11 4.24
C VAL A 52 9.87 -6.37 3.07
N ASN A 53 8.63 -6.74 3.40
CA ASN A 53 7.56 -6.84 2.42
C ASN A 53 6.89 -5.48 2.20
N VAL A 54 6.73 -5.13 0.92
CA VAL A 54 5.87 -4.05 0.44
C VAL A 54 4.80 -4.67 -0.44
N TRP A 55 3.54 -4.46 -0.08
CA TRP A 55 2.43 -5.11 -0.77
C TRP A 55 2.02 -4.31 -2.02
N PRO A 56 1.60 -4.98 -3.10
CA PRO A 56 1.04 -4.30 -4.26
C PRO A 56 -0.10 -3.37 -3.85
N GLY A 57 -0.02 -2.11 -4.26
CA GLY A 57 -0.97 -1.05 -3.89
C GLY A 57 -0.58 -0.21 -2.67
N GLU A 58 0.50 -0.54 -1.95
CA GLU A 58 0.94 0.23 -0.78
C GLU A 58 1.45 1.61 -1.23
N LEU A 59 0.83 2.67 -0.70
CA LEU A 59 1.03 4.04 -1.15
C LEU A 59 1.90 4.88 -0.20
N TRP A 60 2.11 4.46 1.04
CA TRP A 60 2.76 5.30 2.04
C TRP A 60 3.85 4.54 2.80
N CYS A 61 4.90 5.26 3.16
CA CYS A 61 5.97 4.72 3.99
C CYS A 61 5.49 4.53 5.42
N ARG A 62 5.68 3.31 5.94
CA ARG A 62 5.29 2.95 7.31
C ARG A 62 6.36 3.30 8.36
N ARG A 63 7.51 3.86 7.95
CA ARG A 63 8.58 4.27 8.87
C ARG A 63 8.15 5.53 9.63
N LYS A 64 8.14 5.46 10.96
CA LYS A 64 7.80 6.59 11.83
C LYS A 64 8.69 7.81 11.53
N GLY A 65 8.07 8.98 11.39
CA GLY A 65 8.76 10.24 11.10
C GLY A 65 9.19 10.42 9.64
N CYS A 66 8.87 9.48 8.73
CA CYS A 66 9.17 9.67 7.32
C CYS A 66 8.14 10.57 6.63
N LEU A 67 8.63 11.57 5.87
CA LEU A 67 7.77 12.44 5.06
C LEU A 67 6.97 11.67 3.99
N ASN A 68 7.45 10.53 3.48
CA ASN A 68 6.68 9.70 2.54
C ASN A 68 5.59 8.86 3.23
N GLY A 69 5.48 8.95 4.56
CA GLY A 69 4.32 8.50 5.33
C GLY A 69 3.25 9.59 5.50
N ASP A 70 3.44 10.77 4.93
CA ASP A 70 2.44 11.83 4.95
C ASP A 70 1.34 11.56 3.92
N VAL A 71 0.08 11.83 4.28
CA VAL A 71 -1.08 11.61 3.41
C VAL A 71 -0.98 12.37 2.07
N SER A 72 -0.31 13.52 2.07
CA SER A 72 -0.07 14.37 0.89
C SER A 72 1.03 13.84 -0.05
N LYS A 73 1.77 12.82 0.37
CA LYS A 73 2.91 12.25 -0.36
C LYS A 73 2.72 10.75 -0.66
N PRO A 74 1.60 10.35 -1.30
CA PRO A 74 1.46 8.97 -1.75
C PRO A 74 2.55 8.67 -2.79
N ALA A 75 3.24 7.57 -2.60
CA ALA A 75 4.19 6.98 -3.52
C ALA A 75 3.63 5.64 -3.99
N GLY A 76 3.35 5.49 -5.29
CA GLY A 76 2.99 4.18 -5.82
C GLY A 76 4.04 3.12 -5.46
N THR A 77 3.60 1.87 -5.28
CA THR A 77 4.39 0.73 -4.77
C THR A 77 5.87 0.71 -5.24
N ARG A 78 6.13 0.89 -6.55
CA ARG A 78 7.49 0.90 -7.11
C ARG A 78 8.37 2.01 -6.51
N ASN A 79 7.83 3.21 -6.37
CA ASN A 79 8.54 4.35 -5.80
C ASN A 79 8.73 4.17 -4.29
N LEU A 80 7.74 3.57 -3.60
CA LEU A 80 7.87 3.20 -2.20
C LEU A 80 9.03 2.21 -1.98
N ARG A 81 9.12 1.14 -2.79
CA ARG A 81 10.25 0.19 -2.72
C ARG A 81 11.61 0.90 -2.89
N LYS A 82 11.73 1.79 -3.89
CA LYS A 82 12.96 2.58 -4.10
C LYS A 82 13.26 3.50 -2.91
N HIS A 83 12.22 4.09 -2.33
CA HIS A 83 12.34 4.96 -1.17
C HIS A 83 12.85 4.19 0.07
N LEU A 84 12.34 2.98 0.33
CA LEU A 84 12.76 2.17 1.47
C LEU A 84 14.24 1.73 1.39
N LYS A 85 14.79 1.57 0.18
CA LYS A 85 16.24 1.35 0.03
C LYS A 85 17.07 2.53 0.56
N LYS A 86 16.57 3.78 0.46
CA LYS A 86 17.21 4.96 1.06
C LYS A 86 17.13 4.96 2.59
N HIS A 87 16.23 4.17 3.15
CA HIS A 87 16.12 3.93 4.58
C HIS A 87 17.06 2.81 5.07
N GLY A 88 17.87 2.22 4.19
CA GLY A 88 18.74 1.08 4.50
C GLY A 88 18.01 -0.26 4.55
N LEU A 89 16.71 -0.29 4.22
CA LEU A 89 15.92 -1.52 4.25
C LEU A 89 16.15 -2.32 2.97
N ASN A 90 16.42 -3.61 3.14
CA ASN A 90 16.40 -4.55 2.03
C ASN A 90 14.95 -4.92 1.72
N VAL A 91 14.47 -4.61 0.51
CA VAL A 91 13.06 -4.77 0.14
C VAL A 91 12.91 -5.99 -0.72
N ARG A 92 12.05 -6.93 -0.31
CA ARG A 92 11.78 -8.14 -1.08
C ARG A 92 11.41 -7.78 -2.52
N MET A 93 12.07 -8.45 -3.46
CA MET A 93 11.76 -8.28 -4.88
C MET A 93 10.36 -8.77 -5.20
N GLU A 94 9.65 -8.01 -6.02
CA GLU A 94 8.36 -8.45 -6.55
C GLU A 94 8.60 -9.57 -7.56
N LYS A 95 7.80 -10.65 -7.48
CA LYS A 95 7.82 -11.67 -8.52
C LYS A 95 7.40 -11.05 -9.84
N ALA A 96 8.21 -11.26 -10.87
CA ALA A 96 7.83 -10.87 -12.23
C ALA A 96 6.65 -11.73 -12.72
N GLY A 97 5.76 -11.11 -13.49
CA GLY A 97 4.63 -11.79 -14.12
C GLY A 97 3.28 -11.49 -13.48
N GLN A 98 2.25 -12.20 -13.96
CA GLN A 98 0.88 -12.00 -13.52
C GLN A 98 0.65 -12.67 -12.17
N LEU A 99 0.11 -11.92 -11.20
CA LEU A 99 -0.28 -12.48 -9.90
C LEU A 99 -1.38 -13.53 -10.10
N SER A 100 -1.16 -14.71 -9.52
CA SER A 100 -2.17 -15.77 -9.40
C SER A 100 -3.35 -15.33 -8.54
N ILE A 101 -4.47 -16.06 -8.62
CA ILE A 101 -5.66 -15.78 -7.79
C ILE A 101 -5.28 -15.86 -6.30
N ALA A 102 -4.56 -16.92 -5.89
CA ALA A 102 -4.11 -17.10 -4.52
C ALA A 102 -3.22 -15.94 -4.02
N GLU A 103 -2.37 -15.38 -4.87
CA GLU A 103 -1.55 -14.20 -4.53
C GLU A 103 -2.41 -12.94 -4.37
N ARG A 104 -3.40 -12.74 -5.26
CA ARG A 104 -4.35 -11.62 -5.14
C ARG A 104 -5.17 -11.71 -3.86
N ASP A 105 -5.66 -12.90 -3.52
CA ASP A 105 -6.37 -13.18 -2.27
C ASP A 105 -5.49 -12.91 -1.05
N LYS A 106 -4.23 -13.35 -1.08
CA LYS A 106 -3.27 -13.06 -0.01
C LYS A 106 -3.10 -11.54 0.18
N ILE A 107 -2.95 -10.79 -0.91
CA ILE A 107 -2.81 -9.33 -0.84
C ILE A 107 -4.07 -8.68 -0.26
N ILE A 108 -5.26 -9.11 -0.70
CA ILE A 108 -6.52 -8.60 -0.17
C ILE A 108 -6.65 -8.90 1.33
N ARG A 109 -6.24 -10.10 1.79
CA ARG A 109 -6.24 -10.46 3.22
C ARG A 109 -5.34 -9.55 4.06
N ILE A 110 -4.22 -9.07 3.51
CA ILE A 110 -3.39 -8.07 4.22
C ILE A 110 -4.15 -6.76 4.40
N TYR A 111 -4.79 -6.23 3.34
CA TYR A 111 -5.57 -4.99 3.46
C TYR A 111 -6.77 -5.16 4.39
N LYS A 112 -7.41 -6.33 4.39
CA LYS A 112 -8.46 -6.69 5.34
C LYS A 112 -7.95 -6.63 6.78
N SER A 113 -6.80 -7.25 7.05
CA SER A 113 -6.15 -7.22 8.37
C SER A 113 -5.81 -5.80 8.82
N TRP A 114 -5.37 -4.91 7.93
CA TRP A 114 -5.10 -3.52 8.31
C TRP A 114 -6.37 -2.71 8.58
N THR A 115 -7.42 -2.95 7.80
CA THR A 115 -8.65 -2.14 7.84
C THR A 115 -9.73 -2.70 8.77
N GLY A 116 -9.54 -3.90 9.32
CA GLY A 116 -10.54 -4.59 10.13
C GLY A 116 -11.76 -5.07 9.34
N LEU A 117 -11.68 -5.12 8.01
CA LEU A 117 -12.77 -5.60 7.15
C LEU A 117 -12.63 -7.10 6.93
N GLU A 118 -13.62 -7.90 7.37
CA GLU A 118 -13.63 -9.36 7.19
C GLU A 118 -13.97 -9.82 5.76
#